data_AF-A0A1F9U2X1-F1
#
_entry.id   AF-A0A1F9U2X1-F1
#
_cell.length_a   1.000
_cell.length_b   1.000
_cell.length_c   1.000
_cell.angle_alpha   90.00
_cell.angle_beta   90.00
_cell.angle_gamma   90.00
#
_symmetry.space_group_name_H-M   'P 1'
#
loop_
_entity.id
_entity.type
_entity.pdbx_description
1 polymer ?
#
loop_
_entity_poly.entity_id
_entity_poly.type
_entity_poly.pdbx_seq_one_letter_code
_entity_poly.pdbx_strand_id
1 'polypeptide(L)'
;MMRFFALVLMLGCALVQGVGASEGETGGASSLTKVSDLYPNDMGPAEIDVSSYPNELKQNYKVFKFKCAACHTIARPINSQFLELSQDEQKKEKAANPELFKDKKLAHVEDKIWNRYVKRMMTKPGCPVKGEDGKKIWEFLAYDSKVRKTGANAKSWIAHRKKLLADFKKSNHEAYEKLFGDEEDHKEGKHE
;
A
#
# COMPACT_ATOMS: atom_id res chain seq x y z
N MET A 1 55.31 -46.31 -45.03
CA MET A 1 55.38 -47.78 -44.88
C MET A 1 55.13 -48.13 -43.42
N MET A 2 54.28 -49.14 -43.16
CA MET A 2 53.92 -49.79 -41.88
C MET A 2 53.53 -48.87 -40.70
N ARG A 3 52.25 -48.68 -40.34
CA ARG A 3 51.33 -49.57 -39.59
C ARG A 3 51.90 -50.14 -38.28
N PHE A 4 51.44 -49.63 -37.13
CA PHE A 4 51.03 -50.47 -36.00
C PHE A 4 49.78 -49.89 -35.34
N PHE A 5 48.74 -50.71 -35.29
CA PHE A 5 47.49 -50.54 -34.58
C PHE A 5 47.72 -50.76 -33.07
N ALA A 6 47.10 -49.93 -32.23
CA ALA A 6 46.71 -50.33 -30.88
C ALA A 6 45.37 -49.68 -30.55
N LEU A 7 44.33 -50.49 -30.68
CA LEU A 7 42.95 -50.24 -30.30
C LEU A 7 42.87 -50.42 -28.78
N VAL A 8 42.52 -49.38 -28.02
CA VAL A 8 42.07 -49.52 -26.63
C VAL A 8 40.64 -48.99 -26.56
N LEU A 9 39.71 -49.94 -26.58
CA LEU A 9 38.30 -49.73 -26.30
C LEU A 9 38.13 -49.76 -24.77
N MET A 10 37.83 -48.62 -24.16
CA MET A 10 37.33 -48.56 -22.79
C MET A 10 35.96 -47.89 -22.83
N LEU A 11 34.94 -48.74 -22.70
CA LEU A 11 33.56 -48.39 -22.40
C LEU A 11 33.52 -47.89 -20.94
N GLY A 12 33.09 -46.65 -20.72
CA GLY A 12 33.03 -46.05 -19.39
C GLY A 12 31.76 -45.22 -19.22
N CYS A 13 30.90 -45.70 -18.32
CA CYS A 13 29.54 -45.29 -18.03
C CYS A 13 29.34 -43.79 -17.76
N ALA A 14 28.14 -43.31 -18.11
CA ALA A 14 27.61 -41.97 -17.87
C ALA A 14 27.53 -41.61 -16.37
N LEU A 15 27.75 -40.33 -16.06
CA LEU A 15 26.97 -39.58 -15.07
C LEU A 15 26.92 -38.11 -15.48
N VAL A 16 25.79 -37.71 -16.07
CA VAL A 16 25.38 -36.31 -16.17
C VAL A 16 24.94 -35.88 -14.78
N GLN A 17 25.68 -34.96 -14.16
CA GLN A 17 25.18 -34.19 -13.02
C GLN A 17 24.95 -32.76 -13.50
N GLY A 18 23.71 -32.49 -13.90
CA GLY A 18 23.20 -31.13 -13.96
C GLY A 18 23.10 -30.58 -12.54
N VAL A 19 23.88 -29.56 -12.23
CA VAL A 19 23.62 -28.71 -11.05
C VAL A 19 22.87 -27.50 -11.56
N GLY A 20 21.58 -27.48 -11.22
CA GLY A 20 20.65 -26.44 -11.55
C GLY A 20 21.01 -25.11 -10.89
N ALA A 21 20.68 -24.04 -11.62
CA ALA A 21 20.60 -22.70 -11.09
C ALA A 21 19.57 -22.66 -9.95
N SER A 22 20.01 -22.35 -8.74
CA SER A 22 19.11 -21.97 -7.66
C SER A 22 18.90 -20.45 -7.73
N GLU A 23 17.81 -20.06 -8.39
CA GLU A 23 17.15 -18.78 -8.12
C GLU A 23 16.56 -18.87 -6.70
N GLY A 24 17.26 -18.28 -5.73
CA GLY A 24 16.80 -18.15 -4.36
C GLY A 24 15.92 -16.91 -4.22
N GLU A 25 14.62 -17.14 -4.19
CA GLU A 25 13.56 -16.19 -3.88
C GLU A 25 13.88 -15.29 -2.67
N THR A 26 13.84 -13.97 -2.85
CA THR A 26 13.72 -13.02 -1.75
C THR A 26 12.25 -12.97 -1.30
N GLY A 27 11.79 -14.01 -0.60
CA GLY A 27 10.46 -14.13 -0.01
C GLY A 27 10.44 -13.76 1.47
N GLY A 28 10.55 -12.47 1.79
CA GLY A 28 10.35 -11.95 3.15
C GLY A 28 8.92 -11.47 3.38
N ALA A 29 7.93 -12.37 3.32
CA ALA A 29 6.53 -12.03 3.51
C ALA A 29 6.20 -11.85 5.01
N SER A 30 5.77 -10.62 5.30
CA SER A 30 5.07 -10.09 6.45
C SER A 30 4.32 -11.09 7.37
N SER A 31 4.53 -10.89 8.66
CA SER A 31 3.85 -11.50 9.80
C SER A 31 2.32 -11.52 9.69
N LEU A 32 1.77 -12.69 10.03
CA LEU A 32 0.37 -13.11 10.21
C LEU A 32 -0.63 -11.99 10.56
N THR A 33 -1.14 -11.29 9.55
CA THR A 33 -2.34 -10.46 9.72
C THR A 33 -3.54 -11.39 9.60
N LYS A 34 -4.38 -11.48 10.63
CA LYS A 34 -5.65 -12.22 10.51
C LYS A 34 -6.48 -11.56 9.40
N VAL A 35 -7.19 -12.36 8.60
CA VAL A 35 -8.07 -11.85 7.53
C VAL A 35 -9.05 -10.80 8.07
N SER A 36 -9.49 -10.96 9.33
CA SER A 36 -10.34 -10.02 10.06
C SER A 36 -9.74 -8.63 10.35
N ASP A 37 -8.45 -8.45 10.10
CA ASP A 37 -7.69 -7.22 10.35
C ASP A 37 -7.16 -6.58 9.04
N LEU A 38 -7.62 -7.09 7.89
CA LEU A 38 -7.36 -6.50 6.59
C LEU A 38 -8.22 -5.26 6.35
N TYR A 39 -7.68 -4.35 5.57
CA TYR A 39 -8.37 -3.16 5.09
C TYR A 39 -8.41 -3.19 3.56
N PRO A 40 -9.38 -2.51 2.92
CA PRO A 40 -9.39 -2.34 1.47
C PRO A 40 -8.05 -1.80 0.90
N ASN A 41 -7.36 -0.97 1.68
CA ASN A 41 -6.09 -0.36 1.33
C ASN A 41 -4.97 -1.40 1.09
N ASP A 42 -5.06 -2.55 1.76
CA ASP A 42 -4.05 -3.62 1.69
C ASP A 42 -4.06 -4.33 0.33
N MET A 43 -5.13 -4.16 -0.47
CA MET A 43 -5.25 -4.71 -1.83
C MET A 43 -4.60 -3.83 -2.90
N GLY A 44 -4.15 -2.62 -2.53
CA GLY A 44 -3.50 -1.69 -3.46
C GLY A 44 -2.00 -1.93 -3.60
N PRO A 45 -1.33 -1.19 -4.50
CA PRO A 45 0.11 -1.30 -4.66
C PRO A 45 0.84 -0.91 -3.37
N ALA A 46 1.90 -1.64 -3.06
CA ALA A 46 2.78 -1.34 -1.94
C ALA A 46 3.85 -0.28 -2.30
N GLU A 47 3.98 0.10 -3.58
CA GLU A 47 5.00 1.05 -4.02
C GLU A 47 4.38 2.17 -4.86
N ILE A 48 5.03 3.33 -4.83
CA ILE A 48 4.66 4.48 -5.65
C ILE A 48 5.93 5.10 -6.23
N ASP A 49 5.79 5.74 -7.39
CA ASP A 49 6.86 6.56 -7.95
C ASP A 49 6.88 7.92 -7.24
N VAL A 50 8.03 8.25 -6.66
CA VAL A 50 8.31 9.53 -6.00
C VAL A 50 9.46 10.29 -6.67
N SER A 51 9.89 9.87 -7.86
CA SER A 51 11.04 10.44 -8.57
C SER A 51 10.93 11.97 -8.75
N SER A 52 9.71 12.46 -8.98
CA SER A 52 9.38 13.88 -9.14
C SER A 52 9.21 14.65 -7.82
N TYR A 53 9.21 13.98 -6.67
CA TYR A 53 8.99 14.65 -5.38
C TYR A 53 10.23 15.45 -4.96
N PRO A 54 10.06 16.51 -4.14
CA PRO A 54 11.16 17.21 -3.49
C PRO A 54 12.14 16.26 -2.79
N ASN A 55 13.42 16.62 -2.76
CA ASN A 55 14.48 15.76 -2.18
C ASN A 55 14.18 15.33 -0.74
N GLU A 56 13.69 16.24 0.09
CA GLU A 56 13.28 15.94 1.46
C GLU A 56 12.19 14.87 1.51
N LEU A 57 11.16 14.98 0.68
CA LEU A 57 10.06 14.02 0.64
C LEU A 57 10.47 12.66 0.07
N LYS A 58 11.44 12.62 -0.83
CA LYS A 58 12.06 11.36 -1.27
C LYS A 58 12.81 10.66 -0.13
N GLN A 59 13.48 11.41 0.75
CA GLN A 59 14.10 10.80 1.94
C GLN A 59 13.06 10.39 2.98
N ASN A 60 12.03 11.20 3.20
CA ASN A 60 10.93 10.87 4.10
C ASN A 60 10.19 9.61 3.62
N TYR A 61 10.03 9.41 2.31
CA TYR A 61 9.49 8.18 1.74
C TYR A 61 10.31 6.94 2.11
N LYS A 62 11.65 7.02 2.09
CA LYS A 62 12.51 5.89 2.50
C LYS A 62 12.33 5.55 3.97
N VAL A 63 12.27 6.57 4.84
CA VAL A 63 11.99 6.38 6.27
C VAL A 63 10.62 5.72 6.46
N PHE A 64 9.61 6.22 5.76
CA PHE A 64 8.27 5.66 5.76
C PHE A 64 8.25 4.19 5.29
N LYS A 65 8.82 3.85 4.13
CA LYS A 65 8.86 2.47 3.63
C LYS A 65 9.51 1.53 4.64
N PHE A 66 10.66 1.93 5.19
CA PHE A 66 11.41 1.07 6.11
C PHE A 66 10.69 0.89 7.45
N LYS A 67 10.23 1.98 8.07
CA LYS A 67 9.69 1.94 9.43
C LYS A 67 8.24 1.45 9.49
N CYS A 68 7.39 1.86 8.54
CA CYS A 68 5.98 1.48 8.55
C CYS A 68 5.75 0.03 8.08
N ALA A 69 6.67 -0.54 7.28
CA ALA A 69 6.61 -1.95 6.88
C ALA A 69 6.81 -2.94 8.04
N ALA A 70 7.31 -2.48 9.20
CA ALA A 70 7.62 -3.35 10.33
C ALA A 70 6.38 -4.01 10.97
N CYS A 71 5.19 -3.44 10.80
CA CYS A 71 3.97 -3.93 11.46
C CYS A 71 2.90 -4.44 10.50
N HIS A 72 2.85 -3.92 9.28
CA HIS A 72 1.89 -4.32 8.23
C HIS A 72 2.40 -3.85 6.86
N THR A 73 1.72 -4.24 5.78
CA THR A 73 2.03 -3.75 4.44
C THR A 73 1.97 -2.22 4.36
N ILE A 74 2.90 -1.63 3.61
CA ILE A 74 2.93 -0.18 3.34
C ILE A 74 1.79 0.28 2.41
N ALA A 75 1.15 -0.66 1.72
CA ALA A 75 -0.08 -0.40 0.97
C ALA A 75 -1.17 0.22 1.87
N ARG A 76 -1.23 -0.18 3.15
CA ARG A 76 -2.26 0.26 4.11
C ARG A 76 -2.36 1.79 4.24
N PRO A 77 -1.27 2.52 4.54
CA PRO A 77 -1.28 3.97 4.52
C PRO A 77 -1.28 4.56 3.10
N ILE A 78 -0.50 4.06 2.14
CA ILE A 78 -0.45 4.67 0.78
C ILE A 78 -1.84 4.69 0.12
N ASN A 79 -2.62 3.62 0.26
CA ASN A 79 -3.93 3.48 -0.35
C ASN A 79 -5.10 3.88 0.56
N SER A 80 -4.83 4.51 1.72
CA SER A 80 -5.90 4.95 2.59
C SER A 80 -6.77 6.02 1.96
N GLN A 81 -8.01 6.11 2.42
CA GLN A 81 -8.92 7.20 2.08
C GLN A 81 -8.48 8.56 2.63
N PHE A 82 -7.44 8.64 3.48
CA PHE A 82 -7.10 9.89 4.16
C PHE A 82 -6.55 10.92 3.18
N LEU A 83 -7.12 12.12 3.26
CA LEU A 83 -6.73 13.28 2.48
C LEU A 83 -6.61 14.48 3.44
N GLU A 84 -5.36 14.87 3.72
CA GLU A 84 -5.11 15.99 4.63
C GLU A 84 -5.12 17.31 3.87
N LEU A 85 -6.11 18.15 4.16
CA LEU A 85 -6.27 19.48 3.57
C LEU A 85 -6.62 20.49 4.67
N SER A 86 -6.02 21.66 4.62
CA SER A 86 -6.44 22.81 5.44
C SER A 86 -7.87 23.23 5.06
N GLN A 87 -8.54 23.99 5.92
CA GLN A 87 -9.94 24.40 5.69
C GLN A 87 -10.13 25.16 4.36
N ASP A 88 -9.17 25.98 3.97
CA ASP A 88 -9.25 26.71 2.71
C ASP A 88 -8.93 25.84 1.49
N GLU A 89 -8.02 24.88 1.63
CA GLU A 89 -7.79 23.85 0.61
C GLU A 89 -9.03 22.97 0.43
N GLN A 90 -9.73 22.61 1.52
CA GLN A 90 -10.97 21.84 1.47
C GLN A 90 -12.06 22.58 0.67
N LYS A 91 -12.26 23.88 0.91
CA LYS A 91 -13.23 24.68 0.16
C LYS A 91 -12.94 24.68 -1.34
N LYS A 92 -11.68 24.89 -1.72
CA LYS A 92 -11.23 24.89 -3.12
C LYS A 92 -11.41 23.52 -3.77
N GLU A 93 -10.96 22.47 -3.08
CA GLU A 93 -11.04 21.12 -3.60
C GLU A 93 -12.50 20.64 -3.70
N LYS A 94 -13.37 21.03 -2.77
CA LYS A 94 -14.80 20.71 -2.82
C LYS A 94 -15.49 21.38 -4.00
N ALA A 95 -15.11 22.61 -4.33
CA ALA A 95 -15.64 23.31 -5.50
C ALA A 95 -15.18 22.64 -6.82
N ALA A 96 -13.94 22.18 -6.89
CA ALA A 96 -13.39 21.54 -8.09
C ALA A 96 -13.81 20.07 -8.24
N ASN A 97 -13.81 19.31 -7.15
CA ASN A 97 -13.97 17.85 -7.10
C ASN A 97 -14.96 17.43 -6.00
N PRO A 98 -16.25 17.80 -6.09
CA PRO A 98 -17.24 17.55 -5.03
C PRO A 98 -17.46 16.06 -4.72
N GLU A 99 -17.18 15.16 -5.67
CA GLU A 99 -17.28 13.70 -5.50
C GLU A 99 -16.37 13.19 -4.35
N LEU A 100 -15.19 13.78 -4.14
CA LEU A 100 -14.29 13.42 -3.02
C LEU A 100 -14.93 13.64 -1.65
N PHE A 101 -15.92 14.52 -1.55
CA PHE A 101 -16.54 14.91 -0.28
C PHE A 101 -17.87 14.20 0.00
N LYS A 102 -18.36 13.36 -0.92
CA LYS A 102 -19.65 12.68 -0.79
C LYS A 102 -19.61 11.48 0.15
N ASP A 103 -18.48 10.79 0.21
CA ASP A 103 -18.32 9.55 0.95
C ASP A 103 -16.90 9.45 1.55
N LYS A 104 -16.84 9.25 2.87
CA LYS A 104 -15.57 9.09 3.59
C LYS A 104 -14.83 7.82 3.18
N LYS A 105 -15.51 6.80 2.65
CA LYS A 105 -14.87 5.61 2.09
C LYS A 105 -14.03 5.97 0.86
N LEU A 106 -14.45 6.99 0.09
CA LEU A 106 -13.71 7.51 -1.08
C LEU A 106 -12.57 8.44 -0.68
N ALA A 107 -12.88 9.45 0.14
CA ALA A 107 -11.87 10.29 0.77
C ALA A 107 -12.35 10.80 2.13
N HIS A 108 -11.62 10.47 3.19
CA HIS A 108 -11.79 11.09 4.50
C HIS A 108 -10.93 12.35 4.51
N VAL A 109 -11.57 13.45 4.12
CA VAL A 109 -10.94 14.77 4.07
C VAL A 109 -10.99 15.43 5.44
N GLU A 110 -9.83 15.76 6.00
CA GLU A 110 -9.74 16.45 7.30
C GLU A 110 -8.36 17.06 7.52
N ASP A 111 -8.27 18.13 8.31
CA ASP A 111 -6.97 18.66 8.74
C ASP A 111 -6.30 17.74 9.77
N LYS A 112 -4.96 17.62 9.69
CA LYS A 112 -4.10 16.82 10.59
C LYS A 112 -4.45 15.34 10.73
N ILE A 113 -5.23 14.76 9.81
CA ILE A 113 -5.61 13.34 9.86
C ILE A 113 -4.40 12.41 9.84
N TRP A 114 -3.38 12.73 9.05
CA TRP A 114 -2.15 11.94 8.98
C TRP A 114 -1.30 12.08 10.23
N ASN A 115 -1.20 13.28 10.79
CA ASN A 115 -0.51 13.49 12.06
C ASN A 115 -1.10 12.61 13.17
N ARG A 116 -2.43 12.61 13.30
CA ARG A 116 -3.12 11.76 14.28
C ARG A 116 -2.93 10.28 14.00
N TYR A 117 -3.01 9.87 12.73
CA TYR A 117 -2.77 8.49 12.32
C TYR A 117 -1.37 8.02 12.73
N VAL A 118 -0.33 8.78 12.37
CA VAL A 118 1.07 8.41 12.65
C VAL A 118 1.32 8.35 14.15
N LYS A 119 0.86 9.34 14.91
CA LYS A 119 0.96 9.32 16.39
C LYS A 119 0.30 8.09 16.99
N ARG A 120 -0.88 7.69 16.50
CA ARG A 120 -1.55 6.47 16.95
C ARG A 120 -0.77 5.19 16.60
N MET A 121 -0.05 5.17 15.47
CA MET A 121 0.81 4.03 15.15
C MET A 121 2.04 3.99 16.06
N MET A 122 2.60 5.15 16.42
CA MET A 122 3.75 5.26 17.33
C MET A 122 3.47 4.74 18.74
N THR A 123 2.20 4.74 19.19
CA THR A 123 1.81 4.19 20.50
C THR A 123 1.67 2.67 20.51
N LYS A 124 1.75 2.00 19.35
CA LYS A 124 1.64 0.54 19.30
C LYS A 124 2.91 -0.12 19.85
N PRO A 125 2.77 -1.18 20.68
CA PRO A 125 3.92 -1.95 21.16
C PRO A 125 4.79 -2.43 19.99
N GLY A 126 6.11 -2.30 20.13
CA GLY A 126 7.06 -2.71 19.08
C GLY A 126 7.18 -1.77 17.88
N CYS A 127 6.41 -0.67 17.81
CA CYS A 127 6.52 0.28 16.71
C CYS A 127 7.92 0.95 16.68
N PRO A 128 8.67 0.87 15.55
CA PRO A 128 10.04 1.38 15.44
C PRO A 128 10.11 2.87 15.12
N VAL A 129 8.97 3.54 14.91
CA VAL A 129 8.88 4.98 14.64
C VAL A 129 9.03 5.76 15.95
N LYS A 130 10.08 6.59 16.05
CA LYS A 130 10.40 7.38 17.25
C LYS A 130 10.82 8.80 16.87
N GLY A 131 10.65 9.75 17.78
CA GLY A 131 11.13 11.13 17.61
C GLY A 131 10.72 11.75 16.27
N GLU A 132 11.71 12.25 15.54
CA GLU A 132 11.52 12.93 14.25
C GLU A 132 11.01 12.03 13.12
N ASP A 133 11.16 10.70 13.21
CA ASP A 133 10.64 9.78 12.19
C ASP A 133 9.14 9.98 11.99
N GLY A 134 8.40 10.21 13.09
CA GLY A 134 6.97 10.46 13.04
C GLY A 134 6.61 11.71 12.23
N LYS A 135 7.40 12.78 12.39
CA LYS A 135 7.20 14.02 11.63
C LYS A 135 7.49 13.80 10.14
N LYS A 136 8.62 13.17 9.80
CA LYS A 136 9.00 12.85 8.41
C LYS A 136 7.93 12.01 7.72
N ILE A 137 7.42 10.98 8.39
CA ILE A 137 6.37 10.10 7.87
C ILE A 137 5.06 10.86 7.65
N TRP A 138 4.65 11.69 8.61
CA TRP A 138 3.46 12.51 8.48
C TRP A 138 3.57 13.48 7.28
N GLU A 139 4.67 14.22 7.17
CA GLU A 139 4.90 15.18 6.08
C GLU A 139 4.84 14.50 4.71
N PHE A 140 5.46 13.32 4.59
CA PHE A 140 5.36 12.51 3.38
C PHE A 140 3.92 12.10 3.08
N LEU A 141 3.20 11.49 4.03
CA LEU A 141 1.84 11.01 3.80
C LEU A 141 0.86 12.15 3.49
N ALA A 142 1.01 13.29 4.15
CA ALA A 142 0.21 14.48 3.88
C ALA A 142 0.47 15.00 2.46
N TYR A 143 1.73 15.21 2.08
CA TYR A 143 2.07 15.67 0.74
C TYR A 143 1.61 14.69 -0.35
N ASP A 144 1.95 13.41 -0.18
CA ASP A 144 1.62 12.35 -1.13
C ASP A 144 0.11 12.22 -1.33
N SER A 145 -0.67 12.32 -0.24
CA SER A 145 -2.13 12.31 -0.33
C SER A 145 -2.69 13.49 -1.11
N LYS A 146 -2.08 14.68 -1.03
CA LYS A 146 -2.48 15.82 -1.88
C LYS A 146 -2.13 15.54 -3.34
N VAL A 147 -0.88 15.19 -3.63
CA VAL A 147 -0.41 14.97 -5.01
C VAL A 147 -1.24 13.90 -5.74
N ARG A 148 -1.49 12.75 -5.12
CA ARG A 148 -2.13 11.62 -5.80
C ARG A 148 -3.65 11.63 -5.76
N LYS A 149 -4.29 12.40 -4.87
CA LYS A 149 -5.73 12.27 -4.59
C LYS A 149 -6.57 13.52 -4.93
N THR A 150 -5.94 14.63 -5.30
CA THR A 150 -6.64 15.90 -5.58
C THR A 150 -6.40 16.42 -7.00
N GLY A 151 -7.04 17.53 -7.34
CA GLY A 151 -6.82 18.22 -8.61
C GLY A 151 -7.06 17.31 -9.82
N ALA A 152 -6.13 17.30 -10.77
CA ALA A 152 -6.23 16.45 -11.97
C ALA A 152 -6.23 14.94 -11.65
N ASN A 153 -5.71 14.54 -10.49
CA ASN A 153 -5.62 13.14 -10.07
C ASN A 153 -6.86 12.67 -9.27
N ALA A 154 -7.78 13.56 -8.91
CA ALA A 154 -8.96 13.21 -8.13
C ALA A 154 -9.79 12.10 -8.80
N LYS A 155 -10.01 12.20 -10.12
CA LYS A 155 -10.80 11.23 -10.87
C LYS A 155 -10.16 9.83 -10.87
N SER A 156 -8.85 9.74 -11.09
CA SER A 156 -8.13 8.46 -11.07
C SER A 156 -8.08 7.87 -9.66
N TRP A 157 -7.91 8.72 -8.63
CA TRP A 157 -7.99 8.29 -7.24
C TRP A 157 -9.36 7.71 -6.88
N ILE A 158 -10.45 8.37 -7.26
CA ILE A 158 -11.82 7.88 -6.99
C ILE A 158 -12.04 6.53 -7.66
N ALA A 159 -11.63 6.36 -8.92
CA ALA A 159 -11.74 5.09 -9.64
C ALA A 159 -10.94 3.98 -8.96
N HIS A 160 -9.68 4.27 -8.60
CA HIS A 160 -8.82 3.35 -7.84
C HIS A 160 -9.47 2.94 -6.51
N ARG A 161 -9.96 3.91 -5.74
CA ARG A 161 -10.54 3.66 -4.42
C ARG A 161 -11.84 2.86 -4.49
N LYS A 162 -12.71 3.14 -5.47
CA LYS A 162 -13.91 2.34 -5.76
C LYS A 162 -13.55 0.90 -6.12
N LYS A 163 -12.51 0.69 -6.94
CA LYS A 163 -12.01 -0.64 -7.27
C LYS A 163 -11.53 -1.39 -6.02
N LEU A 164 -10.72 -0.76 -5.16
CA LEU A 164 -10.26 -1.38 -3.91
C LEU A 164 -11.43 -1.78 -2.99
N LEU A 165 -12.46 -0.95 -2.87
CA LEU A 165 -13.66 -1.28 -2.08
C LEU A 165 -14.41 -2.46 -2.66
N ALA A 166 -14.64 -2.47 -3.97
CA ALA A 166 -15.36 -3.55 -4.65
C ALA A 166 -14.60 -4.88 -4.57
N ASP A 167 -13.30 -4.87 -4.83
CA ASP A 167 -12.45 -6.05 -4.74
C ASP A 167 -12.40 -6.57 -3.30
N PHE A 168 -12.33 -5.68 -2.30
CA PHE A 168 -12.32 -6.05 -0.89
C PHE A 168 -13.66 -6.65 -0.45
N LYS A 169 -14.79 -6.04 -0.82
CA LYS A 169 -16.14 -6.60 -0.54
C LYS A 169 -16.30 -7.99 -1.13
N LYS A 170 -15.81 -8.20 -2.36
CA LYS A 170 -15.89 -9.48 -3.06
C LYS A 170 -15.02 -10.57 -2.43
N SER A 171 -13.81 -10.24 -1.99
CA SER A 171 -12.82 -11.23 -1.53
C SER A 171 -12.74 -11.38 -0.01
N ASN A 172 -13.25 -10.41 0.75
CA ASN A 172 -13.12 -10.31 2.20
C ASN A 172 -14.43 -9.83 2.84
N HIS A 173 -15.56 -10.46 2.48
CA HIS A 173 -16.91 -10.01 2.86
C HIS A 173 -17.07 -9.77 4.38
N GLU A 174 -16.68 -10.74 5.22
CA GLU A 174 -16.79 -10.58 6.69
C GLU A 174 -15.99 -9.38 7.22
N ALA A 175 -14.79 -9.15 6.69
CA ALA A 175 -13.98 -8.00 7.06
C ALA A 175 -14.56 -6.69 6.51
N TYR A 176 -15.20 -6.73 5.34
CA TYR A 176 -15.94 -5.59 4.79
C TYR A 176 -17.13 -5.23 5.69
N GLU A 177 -17.96 -6.19 6.07
CA GLU A 177 -19.12 -5.98 6.95
C GLU A 177 -18.70 -5.46 8.33
N LYS A 178 -17.62 -6.00 8.91
CA LYS A 178 -17.06 -5.48 10.17
C LYS A 178 -16.62 -4.01 10.07
N LEU A 179 -16.14 -3.57 8.90
CA LEU A 179 -15.66 -2.21 8.69
C LEU A 179 -16.77 -1.23 8.27
N PHE A 180 -17.81 -1.72 7.59
CA PHE A 180 -18.76 -0.87 6.86
C PHE A 180 -20.25 -1.28 6.96
N GLY A 181 -20.58 -2.41 7.58
CA GLY A 181 -21.93 -3.01 7.58
C GLY A 181 -22.98 -2.15 8.32
N ASP A 182 -22.56 -1.39 9.34
CA ASP A 182 -23.47 -0.51 10.09
C ASP A 182 -23.80 0.81 9.35
N GLU A 183 -23.16 1.09 8.21
CA GLU A 183 -23.35 2.36 7.48
C GLU A 183 -24.39 2.28 6.34
N GLU A 184 -24.84 1.09 5.90
CA GLU A 184 -25.74 0.95 4.73
C GLU A 184 -27.25 1.07 5.03
N ASP A 185 -27.72 1.08 6.29
CA ASP A 185 -29.17 1.00 6.62
C ASP A 185 -29.86 2.30 7.12
N HIS A 186 -29.22 3.47 7.02
CA HIS A 186 -29.83 4.74 7.48
C HIS A 186 -30.14 5.78 6.41
N LYS A 187 -30.10 5.43 5.11
CA LYS A 187 -30.41 6.40 4.04
C LYS A 187 -31.44 5.97 2.98
N GLU A 188 -32.01 4.78 3.07
CA GLU A 188 -33.15 4.38 2.23
C GLU A 188 -34.28 3.83 3.11
N GLY A 189 -35.11 4.74 3.63
CA GLY A 189 -36.27 4.34 4.43
C GLY A 189 -36.82 5.46 5.30
N LYS A 190 -37.38 6.50 4.68
CA LYS A 190 -38.51 7.31 5.20
C LYS A 190 -39.02 8.23 4.09
N HIS A 191 -39.61 7.60 3.09
CA HIS A 191 -40.76 8.18 2.40
C HIS A 191 -41.94 7.30 2.76
N GLU A 192 -42.74 7.77 3.71
CA GLU A 192 -44.19 7.56 3.83
C GLU A 192 -44.73 8.65 4.77
#